data_AF-A0A843T2V1-F1
#
_entry.id   AF-A0A843T2V1-F1
#
_cell.length_a   1.000
_cell.length_b   1.000
_cell.length_c   1.000
_cell.angle_alpha   90.00
_cell.angle_beta   90.00
_cell.angle_gamma   90.00
#
_symmetry.space_group_name_H-M   'P 1'
#
loop_
_entity.id
_entity.type
_entity.pdbx_description
1 polymer ?
#
loop_
_entity_poly.entity_id
_entity_poly.type
_entity_poly.pdbx_seq_one_letter_code
_entity_poly.pdbx_strand_id
1 'polypeptide(L)' 'MRKPISKHGLRRALERVHDEGHFEYRAPVGTVVDKIWHELERKSYDAARKKPITRETVRLSSPPEFEREGRS' A
#
# COMPACT_ATOMS: atom_id res chain seq x y z
N MET A 1 3.39 -3.36 7.58
CA MET A 1 3.16 -3.08 6.16
C MET A 1 4.49 -3.10 5.43
N ARG A 2 4.65 -3.94 4.40
CA ARG A 2 5.85 -3.87 3.55
C ARG A 2 5.80 -2.55 2.80
N LYS A 3 6.91 -1.81 2.77
CA LYS A 3 7.01 -0.57 1.99
C LYS A 3 6.77 -0.93 0.52
N PRO A 4 6.02 -0.10 -0.25
CA PRO A 4 5.97 -0.30 -1.70
C PRO A 4 7.41 -0.30 -2.24
N ILE A 5 7.69 -1.16 -3.22
CA ILE A 5 8.94 -1.13 -4.01
C ILE A 5 9.15 0.31 -4.49
N SER A 6 10.35 0.79 -4.82
CA SER A 6 10.48 2.09 -5.50
C SER A 6 10.54 1.88 -7.02
N LYS A 7 10.11 2.87 -7.82
CA LYS A 7 10.22 2.81 -9.29
C LYS A 7 11.65 2.51 -9.76
N HIS A 8 12.65 3.09 -9.09
CA HIS A 8 14.06 2.82 -9.38
C HIS A 8 14.47 1.39 -9.01
N GLY A 9 14.01 0.87 -7.87
CA GLY A 9 14.25 -0.51 -7.47
C GLY A 9 13.61 -1.53 -8.43
N LEU A 10 12.39 -1.23 -8.91
CA LEU A 10 11.71 -2.04 -9.93
C LEU A 10 12.52 -2.09 -11.22
N ARG A 11 13.01 -0.94 -11.69
CA ARG A 11 13.86 -0.87 -12.89
C ARG A 11 15.10 -1.76 -12.75
N ARG A 12 15.84 -1.64 -11.65
CA ARG A 12 17.05 -2.45 -11.41
C ARG A 12 16.78 -3.94 -11.35
N ALA A 13 15.67 -4.34 -10.74
CA ALA A 13 15.26 -5.73 -10.69
C ALA A 13 14.93 -6.28 -12.09
N LEU A 14 14.19 -5.52 -12.90
CA LEU A 14 13.84 -5.91 -14.26
C LEU A 14 15.06 -5.94 -15.20
N GLU A 15 15.99 -4.99 -15.06
CA GLU A 15 17.27 -5.00 -15.79
C GLU A 15 18.07 -6.28 -15.46
N ARG A 16 18.21 -6.65 -14.18
CA ARG A 16 18.92 -7.88 -13.80
C ARG A 16 18.29 -9.15 -14.39
N VAL A 17 16.96 -9.28 -14.32
CA VAL A 17 16.26 -10.46 -14.85
C VAL A 17 16.29 -10.50 -16.38
N HIS A 18 16.36 -9.34 -17.04
CA HIS A 18 16.59 -9.24 -18.48
C HIS A 18 18.01 -9.68 -18.85
N ASP A 19 19.03 -9.22 -18.10
CA ASP A 19 20.43 -9.63 -18.28
C ASP A 19 20.63 -11.14 -18.08
N GLU A 20 19.83 -11.76 -17.20
CA GLU A 20 19.77 -13.21 -16.98
C GLU A 20 19.09 -13.98 -18.14
N GLY A 21 18.54 -13.27 -19.14
CA GLY A 21 17.94 -13.86 -20.34
C GLY A 21 16.54 -14.43 -20.13
N HIS A 22 15.87 -14.07 -19.03
CA HIS A 22 14.54 -14.63 -18.71
C HIS A 22 13.41 -14.06 -19.58
N PHE A 23 13.57 -12.86 -20.14
CA PHE A 23 12.60 -12.23 -21.03
C PHE A 23 13.26 -11.17 -21.91
N GLU A 24 12.53 -10.67 -22.91
CA GLU A 24 12.94 -9.57 -23.77
C GLU A 24 11.93 -8.42 -23.73
N TYR A 25 12.42 -7.19 -23.83
CA TYR A 25 11.57 -6.01 -23.89
C TYR A 25 11.02 -5.80 -25.31
N ARG A 26 9.70 -5.82 -25.48
CA ARG A 26 9.03 -5.45 -26.74
C ARG A 26 8.78 -3.94 -26.91
N ALA A 27 9.11 -3.16 -25.89
CA ALA A 27 8.89 -1.72 -25.83
C ALA A 27 10.02 -1.09 -25.00
N PRO A 28 10.20 0.24 -25.05
CA PRO A 28 11.23 0.91 -24.23
C PRO A 28 11.11 0.53 -22.75
N VAL A 29 12.24 0.21 -22.10
CA VAL A 29 12.30 -0.23 -20.69
C VAL A 29 11.57 0.73 -19.76
N GLY A 30 11.74 2.04 -19.96
CA GLY A 30 11.04 3.06 -19.17
C GLY A 30 9.52 2.90 -19.21
N THR A 31 8.94 2.68 -20.39
CA THR A 31 7.50 2.50 -20.56
C THR A 31 7.00 1.22 -19.88
N VAL A 32 7.78 0.14 -19.93
CA VAL A 32 7.43 -1.13 -19.28
C VAL A 32 7.47 -0.97 -17.76
N VAL A 33 8.53 -0.35 -17.23
CA VAL A 33 8.67 -0.05 -15.80
C VAL A 33 7.50 0.81 -15.32
N ASP A 34 7.13 1.85 -16.06
CA ASP A 34 6.04 2.77 -15.70
C ASP A 34 4.70 2.05 -15.61
N LYS A 35 4.38 1.21 -16.60
CA LYS A 35 3.15 0.42 -16.60
C LYS A 35 3.09 -0.54 -15.41
N ILE A 36 4.17 -1.29 -15.15
CA ILE A 36 4.21 -2.25 -14.04
C ILE A 36 4.12 -1.50 -12.70
N TRP A 37 4.84 -0.39 -12.58
CA TRP A 37 4.82 0.46 -11.39
C TRP A 37 3.41 0.94 -11.04
N HIS A 38 2.70 1.52 -12.00
CA HIS A 38 1.34 2.01 -11.79
C HIS A 38 0.34 0.90 -11.49
N GLU A 39 0.49 -0.28 -12.11
CA GLU A 39 -0.35 -1.45 -11.79
C GLU A 39 -0.15 -1.94 -10.34
N LEU A 40 1.10 -1.95 -9.85
CA LEU A 40 1.42 -2.30 -8.47
C LEU A 40 0.89 -1.27 -7.47
N GLU A 41 1.01 0.01 -7.80
CA GLU A 41 0.48 1.12 -7.01
C GLU A 41 -1.05 1.05 -6.91
N ARG A 42 -1.73 0.86 -8.05
CA ARG A 42 -3.20 0.71 -8.12
C ARG A 42 -3.67 -0.48 -7.27
N LYS A 43 -3.05 -1.65 -7.40
CA LYS A 43 -3.39 -2.83 -6.57
C LYS A 43 -3.18 -2.59 -5.08
N SER A 44 -2.12 -1.86 -4.72
CA SER A 44 -1.84 -1.51 -3.33
C SER A 44 -2.90 -0.54 -2.78
N TYR A 45 -3.30 0.45 -3.57
CA TYR A 45 -4.37 1.37 -3.23
C TYR A 45 -5.73 0.67 -3.07
N ASP A 46 -6.09 -0.21 -4.01
CA ASP A 46 -7.33 -0.99 -3.95
C ASP A 46 -7.34 -1.98 -2.77
N ALA A 47 -6.20 -2.59 -2.46
CA ALA A 47 -6.04 -3.43 -1.28
C ALA A 47 -6.20 -2.64 0.02
N ALA A 48 -5.69 -1.39 0.07
CA ALA A 48 -5.86 -0.51 1.22
C ALA A 48 -7.31 -0.02 1.40
N ARG A 49 -8.07 0.14 0.29
CA ARG A 49 -9.46 0.61 0.30
C ARG A 49 -10.47 -0.45 0.75
N LYS A 50 -10.08 -1.72 0.87
CA LYS A 50 -10.93 -2.83 1.34
C LYS A 50 -11.17 -2.88 2.87
N LYS A 51 -11.02 -1.76 3.58
CA LYS A 51 -11.72 -1.56 4.86
C LYS A 51 -12.80 -0.52 4.62
N PRO A 52 -14.05 -0.91 4.29
CA PRO A 52 -15.16 -0.04 4.61
C PRO A 52 -15.10 0.16 6.13
N ILE A 53 -14.76 1.38 6.56
CA ILE A 53 -15.11 1.82 7.90
C ILE A 53 -16.63 1.88 7.88
N THR A 54 -17.26 0.75 8.18
CA THR A 54 -18.67 0.71 8.48
C THR A 54 -18.90 1.63 9.67
N ARG A 55 -19.98 2.41 9.61
CA ARG A 55 -20.39 3.42 10.57
C ARG A 55 -20.82 2.84 11.92
N GLU A 56 -20.21 1.74 12.36
CA GLU A 56 -20.51 1.01 13.60
C GLU A 56 -19.36 1.07 14.61
N THR A 57 -18.15 1.51 14.25
CA THR A 57 -17.03 1.62 15.20
C THR A 57 -16.99 2.93 16.00
N VAL A 58 -17.99 3.81 15.87
CA VAL A 58 -18.04 5.10 16.60
C VAL A 58 -18.58 4.95 18.04
N ARG A 59 -18.95 3.75 18.50
CA ARG A 59 -19.57 3.55 19.84
C ARG A 59 -18.77 2.69 20.82
N LEU A 60 -17.45 2.66 20.72
CA LEU A 60 -16.58 2.04 21.74
C LEU A 60 -15.47 3.00 22.17
N SER A 61 -15.86 4.21 22.59
CA SER A 61 -15.11 4.90 23.64
C SER A 61 -16.03 4.91 24.86
N SER A 62 -15.69 4.06 25.82
CA SER A 62 -16.32 4.01 27.14
C SER A 62 -16.46 5.42 27.71
N PRO A 63 -17.57 5.77 28.38
CA PRO A 63 -17.60 7.01 29.14
C PRO A 63 -16.49 6.95 30.21
N PRO A 64 -15.70 8.02 30.42
CA PRO A 64 -14.82 8.06 31.57
C PRO A 64 -15.69 8.01 32.82
N GLU A 65 -15.49 6.99 33.65
CA GLU A 65 -15.89 7.01 35.06
C GLU A 65 -15.16 8.18 35.72
N PHE A 66 -15.78 9.35 35.72
CA PHE A 66 -15.39 10.43 36.61
C PHE A 66 -16.00 10.13 37.97
N GLU A 67 -15.18 9.55 38.84
CA GLU A 67 -15.36 9.58 40.29
C GLU A 67 -15.76 11.00 40.71
N ARG A 68 -17.00 11.17 41.18
CA ARG A 68 -17.34 12.32 42.03
C ARG A 68 -17.24 11.87 43.47
N GLU A 69 -16.01 11.94 43.96
CA GLU A 69 -15.70 12.13 45.36
C GLU A 69 -16.41 13.41 45.88
N GLY A 70 -17.11 13.25 47.01
CA GLY A 70 -17.37 14.31 47.99
C GLY A 70 -18.29 15.48 47.60
N ARG A 71 -19.47 15.54 48.22
CA ARG A 71 -19.93 16.75 48.94
C ARG A 71 -21.13 16.44 49.84
N SER A 72 -20.85 16.57 51.14
CA SER A 72 -21.66 17.04 52.29
C SER A 72 -23.12 16.63 52.39
#